data_AF-A0A4U1MMP1-F1
#
_entry.id   AF-A0A4U1MMP1-F1
#
_cell.length_a   1.000
_cell.length_b   1.000
_cell.length_c   1.000
_cell.angle_alpha   90.00
_cell.angle_beta   90.00
_cell.angle_gamma   90.00
#
_symmetry.space_group_name_H-M   'P 1'
#
loop_
_entity.id
_entity.type
_entity.pdbx_description
1 polymer ?
#
loop_
_entity_poly.entity_id
_entity_poly.type
_entity_poly.pdbx_seq_one_letter_code
_entity_poly.pdbx_strand_id
1 'polypeptide(L)'
;MNRLATALFVLLLITLPVQVSSNDNVNQVLPLDEEVKLINWEKVSEMIPRKAIFTIVDVESGKSFQVQRRAGSRHADIQPLTNKDTKVMKEIYPEWSWKRRAAIAVVDGQMIAASMNGMPHGAGALDNGFNGHFCLHFLNSTTHGSPSPDPAHNLMVLKAAGKIDEYLSKQNPSELVDSLMIAINNTDTTVLRKIVPHEQVDLQALSGIHITNWKVIKNKRSKKNLFLNEVEAKVEIYIEESGTITTVINLPAKRDPLSSRWRVDISALLRIANQS
;
A
#
# COMPACT_ATOMS: atom_id res chain seq x y z
N MET A 1 16.15 9.41 89.40
CA MET A 1 15.42 9.82 88.18
C MET A 1 16.43 9.90 87.04
N ASN A 2 16.51 8.85 86.24
CA ASN A 2 17.55 8.69 85.21
C ASN A 2 17.20 9.44 83.92
N ARG A 3 18.20 10.11 83.36
CA ARG A 3 18.17 10.84 82.08
C ARG A 3 18.09 9.85 80.92
N LEU A 4 17.08 9.96 80.04
CA LEU A 4 17.07 9.30 78.74
C LEU A 4 17.69 10.23 77.69
N ALA A 5 18.81 9.78 77.12
CA ALA A 5 19.43 10.36 75.95
C ALA A 5 18.74 9.80 74.69
N THR A 6 18.25 10.69 73.82
CA THR A 6 17.69 10.33 72.51
C THR A 6 18.82 10.43 71.48
N ALA A 7 19.26 9.29 70.94
CA ALA A 7 20.24 9.23 69.86
C ALA A 7 19.55 9.57 68.52
N LEU A 8 20.05 10.60 67.83
CA LEU A 8 19.62 10.99 66.49
C LEU A 8 20.45 10.22 65.46
N PHE A 9 19.84 9.27 64.76
CA PHE A 9 20.49 8.49 63.71
C PHE A 9 20.35 9.24 62.37
N VAL A 10 21.42 9.93 61.94
CA VAL A 10 21.46 10.59 60.63
C VAL A 10 21.88 9.56 59.58
N LEU A 11 20.93 9.13 58.74
CA LEU A 11 21.20 8.24 57.61
C LEU A 11 21.74 9.07 56.44
N LEU A 12 23.06 9.04 56.23
CA LEU A 12 23.74 9.71 55.13
C LEU A 12 23.57 8.89 53.84
N LEU A 13 22.65 9.29 52.96
CA LEU A 13 22.46 8.70 51.63
C LEU A 13 23.57 9.20 50.68
N ILE A 14 24.60 8.36 50.49
CA ILE A 14 25.63 8.57 49.46
C ILE A 14 25.00 8.22 48.11
N THR A 15 24.71 9.22 47.29
CA THR A 15 24.30 9.01 45.89
C THR A 15 25.57 8.94 45.03
N LEU A 16 25.87 7.75 44.50
CA LEU A 16 26.87 7.60 43.44
C LEU A 16 26.21 7.99 42.11
N PRO A 17 26.88 8.78 41.25
CA PRO A 17 26.35 9.09 39.93
C PRO A 17 26.43 7.82 39.08
N VAL A 18 25.28 7.26 38.74
CA VAL A 18 25.18 6.25 37.69
C VAL A 18 25.44 6.97 36.36
N GLN A 19 26.62 6.77 35.77
CA GLN A 19 26.87 7.20 34.40
C GLN A 19 26.17 6.22 33.46
N VAL A 20 24.98 6.59 33.03
CA VAL A 20 24.29 5.94 31.92
C VAL A 20 24.97 6.38 30.62
N SER A 21 25.73 5.47 30.02
CA SER A 21 26.21 5.61 28.64
C SER A 21 25.04 5.39 27.69
N SER A 22 24.51 6.45 27.07
CA SER A 22 23.53 6.33 26.00
C SER A 22 24.25 5.80 24.75
N ASN A 23 24.03 4.52 24.45
CA ASN A 23 24.36 3.97 23.15
C ASN A 23 23.25 4.41 22.20
N ASP A 24 23.37 5.63 21.66
CA ASP A 24 22.39 6.25 20.76
C ASP A 24 22.40 5.58 19.37
N ASN A 25 21.94 4.33 19.32
CA ASN A 25 21.27 3.84 18.12
C ASN A 25 19.87 4.44 18.16
N VAL A 26 19.76 5.67 17.67
CA VAL A 26 18.47 6.32 17.38
C VAL A 26 17.78 5.48 16.32
N ASN A 27 17.06 4.44 16.77
CA ASN A 27 15.86 4.01 16.08
C ASN A 27 15.02 5.28 16.02
N GLN A 28 15.00 5.95 14.87
CA GLN A 28 14.05 7.01 14.57
C GLN A 28 12.69 6.48 14.98
N VAL A 29 12.16 6.98 16.10
CA VAL A 29 10.80 6.67 16.51
C VAL A 29 9.95 7.27 15.41
N LEU A 30 9.44 6.41 14.54
CA LEU A 30 8.46 6.80 13.54
C LEU A 30 7.33 7.52 14.31
N PRO A 31 6.87 8.69 13.85
CA PRO A 31 5.82 9.42 14.54
C PRO A 31 4.47 8.68 14.36
N LEU A 32 4.29 7.59 15.09
CA LEU A 32 3.17 6.65 14.94
C LEU A 32 1.80 7.30 15.21
N ASP A 33 1.78 8.40 15.96
CA ASP A 33 0.59 9.16 16.31
C ASP A 33 0.32 10.34 15.34
N GLU A 34 1.17 10.56 14.33
CA GLU A 34 0.97 11.62 13.34
C GLU A 34 0.05 11.19 12.20
N GLU A 35 -0.75 12.14 11.71
CA GLU A 35 -1.60 11.96 10.54
C GLU A 35 -0.75 11.74 9.28
N VAL A 36 -1.07 10.68 8.51
CA VAL A 36 -0.46 10.45 7.20
C VAL A 36 -1.06 11.42 6.17
N LYS A 37 -0.25 12.39 5.76
CA LYS A 37 -0.69 13.48 4.87
C LYS A 37 -0.79 13.02 3.42
N LEU A 38 -1.88 13.42 2.77
CA LEU A 38 -2.05 13.25 1.33
C LEU A 38 -1.54 14.51 0.60
N ILE A 39 -0.32 14.45 0.06
CA ILE A 39 0.36 15.60 -0.56
C ILE A 39 0.57 15.35 -2.06
N ASN A 40 0.29 16.37 -2.88
CA ASN A 40 0.52 16.36 -4.33
C ASN A 40 2.00 16.18 -4.68
N TRP A 41 2.26 15.42 -5.75
CA TRP A 41 3.61 15.17 -6.28
C TRP A 41 4.44 16.43 -6.47
N GLU A 42 3.87 17.51 -7.02
CA GLU A 42 4.57 18.77 -7.25
C GLU A 42 5.24 19.27 -5.97
N LYS A 43 4.48 19.35 -4.87
CA LYS A 43 4.98 19.77 -3.57
C LYS A 43 5.95 18.74 -2.96
N VAL A 44 5.63 17.44 -3.06
CA VAL A 44 6.53 16.40 -2.56
C VAL A 44 7.87 16.44 -3.30
N SER A 45 7.88 16.75 -4.59
CA SER A 45 9.09 16.78 -5.40
C SER A 45 10.08 17.86 -4.97
N GLU A 46 9.58 18.95 -4.36
CA GLU A 46 10.38 19.99 -3.69
C GLU A 46 10.92 19.51 -2.33
N MET A 47 10.12 18.75 -1.57
CA MET A 47 10.48 18.22 -0.25
C MET A 47 11.55 17.11 -0.34
N ILE A 48 11.51 16.28 -1.37
CA ILE A 48 12.49 15.19 -1.58
C ILE A 48 13.32 15.46 -2.85
N PRO A 49 14.24 16.45 -2.88
CA PRO A 49 15.06 16.71 -4.05
C PRO A 49 15.93 15.49 -4.44
N ARG A 50 16.56 15.51 -5.62
CA ARG A 50 17.49 14.44 -6.00
C ARG A 50 18.60 14.31 -4.95
N LYS A 51 18.99 13.07 -4.66
CA LYS A 51 19.89 12.65 -3.57
C LYS A 51 19.32 12.79 -2.17
N ALA A 52 18.09 13.28 -1.99
CA ALA A 52 17.42 13.23 -0.69
C ALA A 52 17.35 11.78 -0.19
N ILE A 53 17.63 11.61 1.09
CA ILE A 53 17.57 10.33 1.81
C ILE A 53 16.38 10.42 2.76
N PHE A 54 15.55 9.39 2.76
CA PHE A 54 14.35 9.34 3.60
C PHE A 54 13.93 7.89 3.86
N THR A 55 12.99 7.69 4.77
CA THR A 55 12.51 6.37 5.15
C THR A 55 11.20 6.04 4.45
N ILE A 56 11.08 4.81 3.95
CA ILE A 56 9.82 4.22 3.50
C ILE A 56 9.32 3.26 4.57
N VAL A 57 8.02 3.28 4.82
CA VAL A 57 7.31 2.28 5.62
C VAL A 57 6.29 1.59 4.72
N ASP A 58 6.35 0.26 4.64
CA ASP A 58 5.33 -0.55 3.97
C ASP A 58 4.10 -0.70 4.88
N VAL A 59 2.93 -0.33 4.38
CA VAL A 59 1.71 -0.23 5.22
C VAL A 59 1.25 -1.61 5.69
N GLU A 60 1.37 -2.65 4.87
CA GLU A 60 0.87 -3.98 5.21
C GLU A 60 1.80 -4.76 6.15
N SER A 61 3.12 -4.67 5.96
CA SER A 61 4.08 -5.39 6.80
C SER A 61 4.60 -4.60 8.00
N GLY A 62 4.45 -3.26 7.98
CA GLY A 62 5.03 -2.35 8.96
C GLY A 62 6.56 -2.24 8.88
N LYS A 63 7.21 -2.93 7.93
CA LYS A 63 8.67 -2.87 7.75
C LYS A 63 9.07 -1.54 7.15
N SER A 64 10.23 -1.06 7.56
CA SER A 64 10.79 0.21 7.09
C SER A 64 12.23 0.07 6.63
N PHE A 65 12.60 0.88 5.65
CA PHE A 65 13.94 0.91 5.07
C PHE A 65 14.25 2.29 4.51
N GLN A 66 15.53 2.65 4.48
CA GLN A 66 15.97 3.93 3.94
C GLN A 66 16.19 3.84 2.43
N VAL A 67 15.89 4.95 1.75
CA VAL A 67 16.01 5.09 0.31
C VAL A 67 16.68 6.41 -0.03
N GLN A 68 17.22 6.50 -1.24
CA GLN A 68 17.66 7.75 -1.84
C GLN A 68 16.87 8.03 -3.12
N ARG A 69 16.39 9.27 -3.30
CA ARG A 69 15.84 9.68 -4.61
C ARG A 69 16.98 9.84 -5.62
N ARG A 70 16.92 9.04 -6.68
CA ARG A 70 17.87 9.08 -7.80
C ARG A 70 17.41 10.07 -8.88
N ALA A 71 16.17 9.92 -9.34
CA ALA A 71 15.66 10.64 -10.51
C ALA A 71 14.13 10.87 -10.42
N GLY A 72 13.45 10.80 -11.56
CA GLY A 72 12.00 10.97 -11.68
C GLY A 72 11.52 12.42 -11.74
N SER A 73 10.68 12.73 -12.74
CA SER A 73 10.04 14.05 -12.92
C SER A 73 8.53 14.02 -12.70
N ARG A 74 7.88 12.86 -12.86
CA ARG A 74 6.42 12.65 -12.69
C ARG A 74 6.06 11.82 -11.45
N HIS A 75 7.06 11.19 -10.87
CA HIS A 75 7.09 10.42 -9.64
C HIS A 75 8.56 10.36 -9.18
N ALA A 76 8.85 9.77 -8.03
CA ALA A 76 10.22 9.62 -7.54
C ALA A 76 10.80 8.28 -7.99
N ASP A 77 11.91 8.32 -8.73
CA ASP A 77 12.75 7.16 -8.98
C ASP A 77 13.69 7.02 -7.79
N ILE A 78 13.48 6.00 -6.95
CA ILE A 78 14.20 5.81 -5.70
C ILE A 78 14.89 4.45 -5.66
N GLN A 79 15.95 4.34 -4.87
CA GLN A 79 16.69 3.09 -4.69
C GLN A 79 16.97 2.90 -3.19
N PRO A 80 17.04 1.66 -2.68
CA PRO A 80 17.44 1.41 -1.29
C PRO A 80 18.78 2.07 -0.98
N LEU A 81 18.99 2.57 0.23
CA LEU A 81 20.23 3.27 0.55
C LEU A 81 21.41 2.30 0.72
N THR A 82 21.18 1.15 1.35
CA THR A 82 22.20 0.16 1.67
C THR A 82 21.78 -1.27 1.32
N ASN A 83 22.73 -2.21 1.34
CA ASN A 83 22.45 -3.66 1.25
C ASN A 83 21.49 -4.16 2.35
N LYS A 84 21.46 -3.52 3.53
CA LYS A 84 20.51 -3.85 4.59
C LYS A 84 19.09 -3.44 4.20
N ASP A 85 18.94 -2.25 3.63
CA ASP A 85 17.65 -1.74 3.16
C ASP A 85 17.08 -2.60 2.03
N THR A 86 17.94 -3.02 1.10
CA THR A 86 17.55 -3.96 0.03
C THR A 86 17.07 -5.31 0.58
N LYS A 87 17.70 -5.83 1.64
CA LYS A 87 17.24 -7.06 2.31
C LYS A 87 15.84 -6.87 2.91
N VAL A 88 15.58 -5.76 3.60
CA VAL A 88 14.23 -5.45 4.12
C VAL A 88 13.22 -5.34 2.98
N MET A 89 13.57 -4.67 1.88
CA MET A 89 12.71 -4.57 0.70
C MET A 89 12.43 -5.95 0.07
N LYS A 90 13.42 -6.86 0.06
CA LYS A 90 13.25 -8.25 -0.41
C LYS A 90 12.35 -9.08 0.51
N GLU A 91 12.27 -8.76 1.80
CA GLU A 91 11.30 -9.39 2.70
C GLU A 91 9.86 -8.88 2.45
N ILE A 92 9.69 -7.65 1.94
CA ILE A 92 8.39 -7.09 1.53
C ILE A 92 7.98 -7.65 0.15
N TYR A 93 8.95 -7.78 -0.75
CA TYR A 93 8.81 -8.36 -2.09
C TYR A 93 9.68 -9.61 -2.24
N PRO A 94 9.23 -10.79 -1.75
CA PRO A 94 9.98 -12.03 -1.89
C PRO A 94 10.43 -12.28 -3.33
N GLU A 95 9.56 -11.96 -4.28
CA GLU A 95 9.89 -11.79 -5.69
C GLU A 95 9.75 -10.33 -6.11
N TRP A 96 10.72 -9.86 -6.90
CA TRP A 96 10.66 -8.51 -7.44
C TRP A 96 9.44 -8.37 -8.34
N SER A 97 8.64 -7.33 -8.11
CA SER A 97 7.32 -7.27 -8.68
C SER A 97 6.87 -5.85 -8.98
N TRP A 98 6.10 -5.71 -10.06
CA TRP A 98 5.38 -4.49 -10.35
C TRP A 98 4.11 -4.35 -9.50
N LYS A 99 3.73 -5.31 -8.65
CA LYS A 99 2.58 -5.14 -7.76
C LYS A 99 2.72 -3.88 -6.91
N ARG A 100 1.67 -3.07 -6.87
CA ARG A 100 1.66 -1.82 -6.11
C ARG A 100 1.33 -2.14 -4.66
N ARG A 101 2.05 -1.50 -3.74
CA ARG A 101 1.80 -1.55 -2.31
C ARG A 101 1.58 -0.14 -1.77
N ALA A 102 0.80 -0.04 -0.70
CA ALA A 102 0.62 1.20 0.03
C ALA A 102 1.89 1.46 0.87
N ALA A 103 2.40 2.68 0.81
CA ALA A 103 3.63 3.05 1.50
C ALA A 103 3.47 4.42 2.17
N ILE A 104 4.27 4.67 3.20
CA ILE A 104 4.41 5.97 3.84
C ILE A 104 5.85 6.42 3.65
N ALA A 105 6.04 7.61 3.08
CA ALA A 105 7.34 8.27 3.04
C ALA A 105 7.48 9.18 4.27
N VAL A 106 8.53 8.98 5.05
CA VAL A 106 8.84 9.80 6.22
C VAL A 106 9.95 10.78 5.86
N VAL A 107 9.58 12.04 5.69
CA VAL A 107 10.45 13.11 5.19
C VAL A 107 10.40 14.27 6.19
N ASP A 108 11.55 14.64 6.76
CA ASP A 108 11.67 15.72 7.75
C ASP A 108 10.62 15.63 8.88
N GLY A 109 10.41 14.41 9.40
CA GLY A 109 9.43 14.13 10.45
C GLY A 109 7.98 14.00 9.97
N GLN A 110 7.66 14.31 8.71
CA GLN A 110 6.30 14.21 8.20
C GLN A 110 6.03 12.84 7.57
N MET A 111 4.88 12.25 7.89
CA MET A 111 4.36 11.07 7.20
C MET A 111 3.55 11.47 5.96
N ILE A 112 3.96 10.99 4.79
CA ILE A 112 3.32 11.30 3.50
C ILE A 112 2.83 10.01 2.86
N ALA A 113 1.55 9.97 2.50
CA ALA A 113 0.94 8.85 1.79
C ALA A 113 1.58 8.66 0.40
N ALA A 114 1.99 7.44 0.11
CA ALA A 114 2.65 7.07 -1.12
C ALA A 114 2.23 5.67 -1.58
N SER A 115 2.70 5.28 -2.76
CA SER A 115 2.63 3.92 -3.27
C SER A 115 3.92 3.55 -3.96
N MET A 116 4.43 2.37 -3.66
CA MET A 116 5.64 1.83 -4.28
C MET A 116 5.35 0.56 -5.08
N ASN A 117 6.20 0.27 -6.06
CA ASN A 117 6.40 -1.09 -6.57
C ASN A 117 7.74 -1.65 -6.06
N GLY A 118 8.05 -2.90 -6.38
CA GLY A 118 9.29 -3.57 -5.97
C GLY A 118 10.23 -3.96 -7.11
N MET A 119 9.88 -3.67 -8.37
CA MET A 119 10.65 -4.13 -9.52
C MET A 119 11.85 -3.21 -9.78
N PRO A 120 13.10 -3.70 -9.73
CA PRO A 120 14.25 -2.93 -10.16
C PRO A 120 14.16 -2.64 -11.66
N HIS A 121 14.32 -1.37 -12.03
CA HIS A 121 14.35 -0.94 -13.42
C HIS A 121 15.22 0.30 -13.61
N GLY A 122 15.51 0.61 -14.88
CA GLY A 122 16.44 1.65 -15.27
C GLY A 122 17.84 1.44 -14.67
N ALA A 123 18.63 2.51 -14.59
CA ALA A 123 19.94 2.46 -13.96
C ALA A 123 19.83 2.79 -12.46
N GLY A 124 20.68 2.13 -11.65
CA GLY A 124 20.94 2.49 -10.25
C GLY A 124 22.12 3.47 -10.14
N ALA A 125 22.49 3.84 -8.92
CA ALA A 125 23.69 4.65 -8.66
C ALA A 125 24.47 4.24 -7.40
N LEU A 126 23.96 3.29 -6.61
CA LEU A 126 24.57 2.86 -5.35
C LEU A 126 24.87 1.36 -5.42
N ASP A 127 25.94 0.94 -4.74
CA ASP A 127 26.25 -0.47 -4.50
C ASP A 127 25.47 -0.98 -3.27
N ASN A 128 24.19 -1.25 -3.47
CA ASN A 128 23.23 -1.61 -2.44
C ASN A 128 22.60 -3.00 -2.68
N GLY A 129 23.09 -3.76 -3.66
CA GLY A 129 22.51 -5.05 -4.05
C GLY A 129 21.15 -4.96 -4.75
N PHE A 130 20.70 -3.77 -5.15
CA PHE A 130 19.46 -3.52 -5.89
C PHE A 130 19.79 -2.92 -7.27
N ASN A 131 19.61 -3.70 -8.34
CA ASN A 131 20.06 -3.34 -9.68
C ASN A 131 19.10 -2.37 -10.39
N GLY A 132 19.09 -1.10 -9.98
CA GLY A 132 18.25 -0.08 -10.59
C GLY A 132 17.68 0.91 -9.58
N HIS A 133 16.50 1.40 -9.90
CA HIS A 133 15.59 2.09 -9.00
C HIS A 133 14.20 1.46 -9.09
N PHE A 134 13.29 1.89 -8.23
CA PHE A 134 11.88 1.56 -8.26
C PHE A 134 11.05 2.85 -8.14
N CYS A 135 9.78 2.79 -8.55
CA CYS A 135 8.92 3.98 -8.54
C CYS A 135 8.26 4.15 -7.17
N LEU A 136 8.29 5.39 -6.68
CA LEU A 136 7.45 5.85 -5.58
C LEU A 136 6.52 6.96 -6.09
N HIS A 137 5.22 6.67 -6.04
CA HIS A 137 4.15 7.56 -6.46
C HIS A 137 3.49 8.21 -5.25
N PHE A 138 3.13 9.48 -5.40
CA PHE A 138 2.35 10.29 -4.47
C PHE A 138 1.03 10.71 -5.12
N LEU A 139 0.21 11.51 -4.42
CA LEU A 139 -1.03 12.03 -5.00
C LEU A 139 -0.72 12.78 -6.31
N ASN A 140 -1.50 12.51 -7.36
CA ASN A 140 -1.35 13.09 -8.69
C ASN A 140 0.01 12.84 -9.39
N SER A 141 0.80 11.88 -8.90
CA SER A 141 1.92 11.33 -9.69
C SER A 141 1.40 10.62 -10.94
N THR A 142 2.15 10.70 -12.04
CA THR A 142 1.81 10.01 -13.28
C THR A 142 2.95 9.10 -13.74
N THR A 143 2.66 8.20 -14.68
CA THR A 143 3.68 7.33 -15.27
C THR A 143 4.38 8.02 -16.44
N HIS A 144 5.44 7.41 -16.97
CA HIS A 144 6.08 7.91 -18.19
C HIS A 144 5.18 7.79 -19.42
N GLY A 145 4.35 6.74 -19.48
CA GLY A 145 3.50 6.45 -20.63
C GLY A 145 2.15 7.19 -20.66
N SER A 146 1.74 7.82 -19.56
CA SER A 146 0.44 8.49 -19.46
C SER A 146 0.52 9.84 -18.72
N PRO A 147 -0.20 10.88 -19.18
CA PRO A 147 -0.39 12.11 -18.43
C PRO A 147 -1.41 11.96 -17.29
N SER A 148 -2.13 10.84 -17.21
CA SER A 148 -3.06 10.55 -16.13
C SER A 148 -2.41 9.71 -15.03
N PRO A 149 -2.80 9.90 -13.75
CA PRO A 149 -2.35 9.03 -12.66
C PRO A 149 -2.65 7.55 -12.93
N ASP A 150 -1.72 6.67 -12.55
CA ASP A 150 -1.95 5.21 -12.57
C ASP A 150 -3.03 4.86 -11.52
N PRO A 151 -4.19 4.31 -11.93
CA PRO A 151 -5.25 3.93 -11.00
C PRO A 151 -4.77 2.99 -9.88
N ALA A 152 -3.81 2.10 -10.18
CA ALA A 152 -3.28 1.16 -9.19
C ALA A 152 -2.46 1.87 -8.11
N HIS A 153 -1.59 2.80 -8.50
CA HIS A 153 -0.86 3.63 -7.53
C HIS A 153 -1.81 4.56 -6.77
N ASN A 154 -2.80 5.16 -7.42
CA ASN A 154 -3.76 6.04 -6.76
C ASN A 154 -4.54 5.31 -5.65
N LEU A 155 -4.99 4.08 -5.93
CA LEU A 155 -5.68 3.26 -4.93
C LEU A 155 -4.82 3.00 -3.69
N MET A 156 -3.52 2.75 -3.89
CA MET A 156 -2.56 2.49 -2.80
C MET A 156 -2.17 3.76 -2.04
N VAL A 157 -2.04 4.91 -2.71
CA VAL A 157 -1.85 6.21 -2.06
C VAL A 157 -3.05 6.54 -1.16
N LEU A 158 -4.27 6.33 -1.65
CA LEU A 158 -5.50 6.55 -0.86
C LEU A 158 -5.59 5.57 0.32
N LYS A 159 -5.15 4.33 0.13
CA LYS A 159 -5.02 3.34 1.22
C LYS A 159 -4.03 3.79 2.28
N ALA A 160 -2.83 4.23 1.90
CA ALA A 160 -1.84 4.76 2.82
C ALA A 160 -2.35 5.99 3.60
N ALA A 161 -3.14 6.84 2.97
CA ALA A 161 -3.76 8.02 3.59
C ALA A 161 -4.99 7.71 4.47
N GLY A 162 -5.37 6.43 4.65
CA GLY A 162 -6.58 6.06 5.39
C GLY A 162 -7.90 6.45 4.71
N LYS A 163 -7.89 6.81 3.42
CA LYS A 163 -9.05 7.32 2.66
C LYS A 163 -9.72 6.27 1.77
N ILE A 164 -9.26 5.02 1.81
CA ILE A 164 -9.78 3.95 0.94
C ILE A 164 -11.27 3.67 1.15
N ASP A 165 -11.76 3.73 2.39
CA ASP A 165 -13.18 3.50 2.68
C ASP A 165 -14.08 4.60 2.09
N GLU A 166 -13.68 5.86 2.27
CA GLU A 166 -14.36 7.01 1.69
C GLU A 166 -14.38 6.90 0.16
N TYR A 167 -13.23 6.61 -0.45
CA TYR A 167 -13.09 6.46 -1.90
C TYR A 167 -14.00 5.37 -2.46
N LEU A 168 -13.94 4.15 -1.93
CA LEU A 168 -14.74 3.01 -2.43
C LEU A 168 -16.25 3.21 -2.20
N SER A 169 -16.65 3.88 -1.11
CA SER A 169 -18.07 4.13 -0.82
C SER A 169 -18.74 5.10 -1.81
N LYS A 170 -17.96 5.98 -2.46
CA LYS A 170 -18.45 6.94 -3.45
C LYS A 170 -18.54 6.35 -4.86
N GLN A 171 -17.91 5.21 -5.10
CA GLN A 171 -17.89 4.58 -6.41
C GLN A 171 -19.23 3.96 -6.80
N ASN A 172 -19.56 4.07 -8.08
CA ASN A 172 -20.63 3.29 -8.69
C ASN A 172 -20.13 1.87 -9.04
N PRO A 173 -21.03 0.93 -9.38
CA PRO A 173 -20.65 -0.45 -9.66
C PRO A 173 -19.58 -0.65 -10.74
N SER A 174 -19.55 0.20 -11.78
CA SER A 174 -18.53 0.09 -12.83
C SER A 174 -17.15 0.47 -12.31
N GLU A 175 -17.03 1.60 -11.60
CA GLU A 175 -15.77 2.06 -10.99
C GLU A 175 -15.26 1.08 -9.92
N LEU A 176 -16.20 0.45 -9.20
CA LEU A 176 -15.87 -0.56 -8.20
C LEU A 176 -15.31 -1.84 -8.83
N VAL A 177 -15.79 -2.22 -10.03
CA VAL A 177 -15.20 -3.32 -10.82
C VAL A 177 -13.78 -2.98 -11.24
N ASP A 178 -13.48 -1.74 -11.64
CA ASP A 178 -12.10 -1.34 -11.95
C ASP A 178 -11.18 -1.50 -10.72
N SER A 179 -11.67 -1.07 -9.55
CA SER A 179 -10.93 -1.19 -8.29
C SER A 179 -10.77 -2.64 -7.85
N LEU A 180 -11.75 -3.50 -8.13
CA LEU A 180 -11.68 -4.95 -7.93
C LEU A 180 -10.54 -5.56 -8.76
N MET A 181 -10.47 -5.28 -10.07
CA MET A 181 -9.44 -5.87 -10.94
C MET A 181 -8.03 -5.48 -10.49
N ILE A 182 -7.86 -4.21 -10.12
CA ILE A 182 -6.61 -3.70 -9.54
C ILE A 182 -6.26 -4.43 -8.23
N ALA A 183 -7.24 -4.59 -7.33
CA ALA A 183 -7.02 -5.26 -6.05
C ALA A 183 -6.65 -6.74 -6.22
N ILE A 184 -7.26 -7.45 -7.17
CA ILE A 184 -6.89 -8.82 -7.55
C ILE A 184 -5.44 -8.86 -8.02
N ASN A 185 -5.08 -8.02 -9.00
CA ASN A 185 -3.74 -7.99 -9.58
C ASN A 185 -2.64 -7.65 -8.55
N ASN A 186 -2.94 -6.76 -7.59
CA ASN A 186 -2.03 -6.44 -6.49
C ASN A 186 -2.08 -7.48 -5.35
N THR A 187 -3.01 -8.43 -5.38
CA THR A 187 -3.28 -9.38 -4.29
C THR A 187 -3.57 -8.66 -2.96
N ASP A 188 -4.25 -7.51 -3.05
CA ASP A 188 -4.51 -6.62 -1.91
C ASP A 188 -5.74 -7.07 -1.12
N THR A 189 -5.49 -7.84 -0.07
CA THR A 189 -6.54 -8.44 0.77
C THR A 189 -7.39 -7.40 1.49
N THR A 190 -6.78 -6.27 1.89
CA THR A 190 -7.46 -5.18 2.60
C THR A 190 -8.47 -4.49 1.69
N VAL A 191 -8.11 -4.24 0.44
CA VAL A 191 -9.04 -3.67 -0.54
C VAL A 191 -10.07 -4.71 -0.97
N LEU A 192 -9.68 -5.95 -1.26
CA LEU A 192 -10.60 -7.02 -1.66
C LEU A 192 -11.73 -7.22 -0.65
N ARG A 193 -11.43 -7.29 0.65
CA ARG A 193 -12.45 -7.42 1.72
C ARG A 193 -13.41 -6.22 1.80
N LYS A 194 -13.04 -5.06 1.25
CA LYS A 194 -13.90 -3.88 1.16
C LYS A 194 -14.78 -3.87 -0.10
N ILE A 195 -14.51 -4.71 -1.10
CA ILE A 195 -15.21 -4.73 -2.38
C ILE A 195 -16.03 -6.02 -2.56
N VAL A 196 -15.53 -7.15 -2.06
CA VAL A 196 -16.08 -8.49 -2.28
C VAL A 196 -16.87 -8.95 -1.04
N PRO A 197 -17.97 -9.72 -1.18
CA PRO A 197 -18.60 -10.42 -0.06
C PRO A 197 -17.57 -11.25 0.72
N HIS A 198 -17.65 -11.23 2.05
CA HIS A 198 -16.61 -11.81 2.91
C HIS A 198 -16.36 -13.29 2.62
N GLU A 199 -17.42 -14.04 2.34
CA GLU A 199 -17.42 -15.47 2.01
C GLU A 199 -16.79 -15.80 0.66
N GLN A 200 -16.61 -14.82 -0.23
CA GLN A 200 -16.03 -15.01 -1.57
C GLN A 200 -14.54 -14.60 -1.63
N VAL A 201 -13.94 -14.10 -0.54
CA VAL A 201 -12.51 -13.72 -0.53
C VAL A 201 -11.64 -14.98 -0.46
N ASP A 202 -11.32 -15.55 -1.63
CA ASP A 202 -10.38 -16.65 -1.79
C ASP A 202 -9.09 -16.17 -2.44
N LEU A 203 -8.08 -15.90 -1.62
CA LEU A 203 -6.80 -15.35 -2.08
C LEU A 203 -5.97 -16.36 -2.85
N GLN A 204 -6.10 -17.64 -2.54
CA GLN A 204 -5.34 -18.69 -3.20
C GLN A 204 -5.79 -18.76 -4.65
N ALA A 205 -7.10 -18.91 -4.87
CA ALA A 205 -7.68 -18.90 -6.21
C ALA A 205 -7.35 -17.61 -6.97
N LEU A 206 -7.60 -16.44 -6.37
CA LEU A 206 -7.40 -15.15 -7.04
C LEU A 206 -5.93 -14.83 -7.34
N SER A 207 -4.97 -15.41 -6.60
CA SER A 207 -3.54 -15.22 -6.88
C SER A 207 -3.06 -15.95 -8.14
N GLY A 208 -3.81 -16.97 -8.59
CA GLY A 208 -3.51 -17.74 -9.81
C GLY A 208 -3.91 -17.05 -11.11
N ILE A 209 -4.58 -15.88 -11.04
CA ILE A 209 -5.03 -15.15 -12.22
C ILE A 209 -4.41 -13.75 -12.29
N HIS A 210 -4.13 -13.30 -13.51
CA HIS A 210 -3.70 -11.93 -13.79
C HIS A 210 -4.59 -11.29 -14.85
N ILE A 211 -5.32 -10.24 -14.47
CA ILE A 211 -6.27 -9.57 -15.34
C ILE A 211 -5.52 -8.50 -16.14
N THR A 212 -5.19 -8.80 -17.40
CA THR A 212 -4.36 -7.94 -18.26
C THR A 212 -5.13 -6.79 -18.87
N ASN A 213 -6.44 -6.99 -19.11
CA ASN A 213 -7.32 -5.99 -19.68
C ASN A 213 -8.77 -6.22 -19.23
N TRP A 214 -9.55 -5.16 -19.08
CA TRP A 214 -10.96 -5.27 -18.81
C TRP A 214 -11.73 -4.05 -19.30
N LYS A 215 -13.01 -4.24 -19.59
CA LYS A 215 -13.94 -3.17 -19.93
C LYS A 215 -15.33 -3.53 -19.48
N VAL A 216 -15.92 -2.73 -18.59
CA VAL A 216 -17.33 -2.83 -18.26
C VAL A 216 -18.14 -2.46 -19.50
N ILE A 217 -18.94 -3.41 -20.01
CA ILE A 217 -19.76 -3.25 -21.21
C ILE A 217 -21.23 -2.99 -20.89
N LYS A 218 -21.65 -3.31 -19.65
CA LYS A 218 -23.01 -3.10 -19.18
C LYS A 218 -23.01 -2.87 -17.68
N ASN A 219 -23.78 -1.90 -17.23
CA ASN A 219 -24.11 -1.67 -15.83
C ASN A 219 -25.56 -1.22 -15.78
N LYS A 220 -26.45 -2.11 -15.31
CA LYS A 220 -27.89 -1.83 -15.30
C LYS A 220 -28.50 -2.26 -13.99
N ARG A 221 -29.23 -1.35 -13.34
CA ARG A 221 -30.04 -1.68 -12.17
C ARG A 221 -31.05 -2.78 -12.51
N SER A 222 -31.12 -3.80 -11.67
CA SER A 222 -32.06 -4.90 -11.81
C SER A 222 -33.50 -4.40 -11.70
N LYS A 223 -34.39 -4.96 -12.52
CA LYS A 223 -35.84 -4.68 -12.43
C LYS A 223 -36.49 -5.33 -11.20
N LYS A 224 -35.87 -6.38 -10.66
CA LYS A 224 -36.42 -7.20 -9.57
C LYS A 224 -35.89 -6.78 -8.19
N ASN A 225 -34.75 -6.09 -8.13
CA ASN A 225 -34.10 -5.72 -6.88
C ASN A 225 -33.46 -4.32 -7.00
N LEU A 226 -33.93 -3.39 -6.18
CA LEU A 226 -33.50 -1.99 -6.18
C LEU A 226 -32.05 -1.79 -5.74
N PHE A 227 -31.50 -2.76 -5.01
CA PHE A 227 -30.13 -2.74 -4.49
C PHE A 227 -29.18 -3.59 -5.34
N LEU A 228 -29.59 -4.04 -6.53
CA LEU A 228 -28.78 -4.89 -7.39
C LEU A 228 -28.54 -4.23 -8.74
N ASN A 229 -27.27 -4.17 -9.15
CA ASN A 229 -26.86 -3.84 -10.51
C ASN A 229 -26.27 -5.08 -11.18
N GLU A 230 -26.78 -5.41 -12.36
CA GLU A 230 -26.18 -6.40 -13.24
C GLU A 230 -25.04 -5.72 -14.00
N VAL A 231 -23.81 -6.18 -13.78
CA VAL A 231 -22.60 -5.62 -14.41
C VAL A 231 -21.96 -6.70 -15.27
N GLU A 232 -21.77 -6.43 -16.55
CA GLU A 232 -21.02 -7.32 -17.44
C GLU A 232 -19.71 -6.65 -17.83
N ALA A 233 -18.61 -7.39 -17.76
CA ALA A 233 -17.29 -6.93 -18.16
C ALA A 233 -16.68 -7.90 -19.16
N LYS A 234 -16.14 -7.37 -20.26
CA LYS A 234 -15.21 -8.11 -21.11
C LYS A 234 -13.86 -8.09 -20.41
N VAL A 235 -13.28 -9.25 -20.16
CA VAL A 235 -12.01 -9.42 -19.45
C VAL A 235 -11.04 -10.25 -20.26
N GLU A 236 -9.77 -9.91 -20.13
CA GLU A 236 -8.63 -10.69 -20.59
C GLU A 236 -7.85 -11.12 -19.34
N ILE A 237 -7.72 -12.42 -19.16
CA ILE A 237 -7.15 -13.02 -17.96
C ILE A 237 -6.03 -13.96 -18.39
N TYR A 238 -4.82 -13.70 -17.92
CA TYR A 238 -3.69 -14.60 -18.03
C TYR A 238 -3.67 -15.55 -16.83
N ILE A 239 -3.51 -16.84 -17.13
CA ILE A 239 -3.35 -17.94 -16.18
C ILE A 239 -2.05 -18.66 -16.59
N GLU A 240 -1.16 -18.94 -15.65
CA GLU A 240 0.17 -19.48 -15.96
C GLU A 240 0.11 -20.79 -16.76
N GLU A 241 -0.75 -21.72 -16.35
CA GLU A 241 -0.88 -23.04 -16.99
C GLU A 241 -1.73 -23.03 -18.27
N SER A 242 -2.70 -22.12 -18.36
CA SER A 242 -3.72 -22.09 -19.43
C SER A 242 -3.52 -20.98 -20.48
N GLY A 243 -2.57 -20.07 -20.25
CA GLY A 243 -2.35 -18.89 -21.08
C GLY A 243 -3.44 -17.82 -20.91
N THR A 244 -3.61 -17.00 -21.94
CA THR A 244 -4.58 -15.89 -21.91
C THR A 244 -5.94 -16.31 -22.41
N ILE A 245 -6.98 -16.09 -21.60
CA ILE A 245 -8.38 -16.22 -22.00
C ILE A 245 -9.02 -14.85 -22.15
N THR A 246 -9.91 -14.70 -23.13
CA THR A 246 -10.76 -13.51 -23.29
C THR A 246 -12.22 -13.92 -23.22
N THR A 247 -12.98 -13.35 -22.30
CA THR A 247 -14.38 -13.72 -22.08
C THR A 247 -15.21 -12.55 -21.55
N VAL A 248 -16.53 -12.72 -21.52
CA VAL A 248 -17.46 -11.80 -20.84
C VAL A 248 -17.93 -12.46 -19.56
N ILE A 249 -17.76 -11.77 -18.43
CA ILE A 249 -18.21 -12.23 -17.11
C ILE A 249 -19.31 -11.34 -16.58
N ASN A 250 -20.23 -11.94 -15.83
CA ASN A 250 -21.22 -11.22 -15.03
C ASN A 250 -20.65 -11.02 -13.61
N LEU A 251 -20.73 -9.80 -13.10
CA LEU A 251 -20.22 -9.35 -11.81
C LEU A 251 -21.34 -8.58 -11.07
N PRO A 252 -22.42 -9.25 -10.61
CA PRO A 252 -23.52 -8.56 -9.95
C PRO A 252 -23.02 -7.72 -8.76
N ALA A 253 -23.37 -6.45 -8.74
CA ALA A 253 -23.05 -5.54 -7.66
C ALA A 253 -24.27 -5.33 -6.76
N LYS A 254 -24.17 -5.70 -5.49
CA LYS A 254 -25.22 -5.52 -4.50
C LYS A 254 -24.88 -4.36 -3.55
N ARG A 255 -25.82 -3.44 -3.37
CA ARG A 255 -25.70 -2.33 -2.41
C ARG A 255 -26.19 -2.78 -1.04
N ASP A 256 -25.37 -2.58 -0.03
CA ASP A 256 -25.80 -2.67 1.36
C ASP A 256 -26.59 -1.41 1.72
N PRO A 257 -27.88 -1.51 2.10
CA PRO A 257 -28.71 -0.36 2.44
C PRO A 257 -28.24 0.36 3.72
N LEU A 258 -27.54 -0.31 4.64
CA LEU A 258 -27.10 0.29 5.90
C LEU A 258 -25.82 1.09 5.72
N SER A 259 -24.80 0.49 5.09
CA SER A 259 -23.53 1.19 4.84
C SER A 259 -23.54 2.03 3.56
N SER A 260 -24.58 1.90 2.73
CA SER A 260 -24.66 2.47 1.39
C SER A 260 -23.56 2.03 0.41
N ARG A 261 -22.74 1.03 0.79
CA ARG A 261 -21.61 0.52 0.00
C ARG A 261 -22.04 -0.54 -0.99
N TRP A 262 -21.37 -0.59 -2.12
CA TRP A 262 -21.49 -1.69 -3.07
C TRP A 262 -20.56 -2.84 -2.68
N ARG A 263 -20.99 -4.06 -3.02
CA ARG A 263 -20.20 -5.28 -3.01
C ARG A 263 -20.36 -5.98 -4.35
N VAL A 264 -19.26 -6.44 -4.93
CA VAL A 264 -19.25 -7.12 -6.23
C VAL A 264 -19.15 -8.61 -6.00
N ASP A 265 -20.13 -9.37 -6.51
CA ASP A 265 -20.06 -10.83 -6.56
C ASP A 265 -19.02 -11.26 -7.60
N ILE A 266 -18.07 -12.09 -7.17
CA ILE A 266 -16.94 -12.53 -7.98
C ILE A 266 -16.99 -14.02 -8.33
N SER A 267 -18.16 -14.66 -8.18
CA SER A 267 -18.33 -16.10 -8.46
C SER A 267 -17.87 -16.48 -9.87
N ALA A 268 -18.01 -15.58 -10.85
CA ALA A 268 -17.52 -15.80 -12.21
C ALA A 268 -15.99 -15.87 -12.29
N LEU A 269 -15.28 -14.98 -11.56
CA LEU A 269 -13.81 -14.97 -11.50
C LEU A 269 -13.28 -16.19 -10.74
N LEU A 270 -13.91 -16.57 -9.62
CA LEU A 270 -13.51 -17.75 -8.85
C LEU A 270 -13.67 -19.04 -9.67
N ARG A 271 -14.74 -19.17 -10.46
CA ARG A 271 -14.88 -20.31 -11.38
C ARG A 271 -13.76 -20.38 -12.41
N ILE A 272 -13.35 -19.24 -12.98
CA ILE A 272 -12.23 -19.17 -13.92
C ILE A 272 -10.93 -19.59 -13.23
N ALA A 273 -10.65 -19.01 -12.06
CA ALA A 273 -9.45 -19.30 -11.29
C ALA A 273 -9.34 -20.78 -10.87
N ASN A 274 -10.46 -21.43 -10.55
CA ASN A 274 -10.49 -22.83 -10.10
C ASN A 274 -10.59 -23.86 -11.24
N GLN A 275 -10.77 -23.41 -12.48
CA GLN A 275 -10.73 -24.28 -13.67
C GLN A 275 -9.31 -24.40 -14.27
N SER A 276 -8.37 -23.66 -13.68
CA SER A 276 -6.99 -23.50 -14.10
C SER A 276 -6.07 -24.45 -13.39
#